data_AF-A0A1H8HV14-F1
#
_entry.id   AF-A0A1H8HV14-F1
#
_cell.length_a   1.000
_cell.length_b   1.000
_cell.length_c   1.000
_cell.angle_alpha   90.00
_cell.angle_beta   90.00
_cell.angle_gamma   90.00
#
_symmetry.space_group_name_H-M   'P 1'
#
loop_
_entity.id
_entity.type
_entity.pdbx_description
1 polymer ?
#
loop_
_entity_poly.entity_id
_entity_poly.type
_entity_poly.pdbx_seq_one_letter_code
_entity_poly.pdbx_strand_id
1 'polypeptide(L)'
;MEKTRVAVRKSLTPFVLVALIVGYAWTERLPEYRWYRDLMGMTPFSEVSVSAQEIARGGLVVQGWMRKDRCEFDHLTAYVIRNDGSRAWAPLDVSPEHGVWRGGNRPPSDRIETWGPWVIVRPETIEPTGWEILVTHTNCPRGPARQTNTFAAGDWQDQ
;
A
#
# COMPACT_ATOMS: atom_id res chain seq x y z
N MET A 1 -43.31 15.97 -39.77
CA MET A 1 -42.42 16.08 -38.59
C MET A 1 -42.17 14.73 -37.90
N GLU A 2 -42.18 13.61 -38.64
CA GLU A 2 -42.24 12.26 -38.03
C GLU A 2 -40.99 11.40 -38.31
N LYS A 3 -40.16 11.79 -39.29
CA LYS A 3 -38.95 11.04 -39.67
C LYS A 3 -37.76 11.24 -38.74
N THR A 4 -37.80 12.22 -37.84
CA THR A 4 -36.65 12.57 -36.97
C THR A 4 -36.59 11.77 -35.67
N ARG A 5 -37.71 11.19 -35.21
CA ARG A 5 -37.76 10.43 -33.94
C ARG A 5 -37.23 8.99 -34.06
N VAL A 6 -37.21 8.42 -35.27
CA VAL A 6 -36.75 7.03 -35.50
C VAL A 6 -35.23 6.93 -35.61
N ALA A 7 -34.53 7.99 -36.05
CA ALA A 7 -33.07 7.99 -36.18
C ALA A 7 -32.33 8.09 -34.83
N VAL A 8 -32.91 8.80 -33.85
CA VAL A 8 -32.26 9.00 -32.53
C VAL A 8 -32.28 7.72 -31.68
N ARG A 9 -33.24 6.81 -31.90
CA ARG A 9 -33.36 5.56 -31.13
C ARG A 9 -32.30 4.50 -31.50
N LYS A 10 -31.61 4.64 -32.64
CA LYS A 10 -30.53 3.73 -33.08
C LYS A 10 -29.12 4.16 -32.63
N SER A 11 -28.97 5.34 -32.02
CA SER A 11 -27.67 5.95 -31.72
C SER A 11 -27.24 5.84 -30.24
N LEU A 12 -28.13 5.46 -29.33
CA LEU A 12 -27.84 5.40 -27.89
C LEU A 12 -27.20 4.08 -27.43
N THR A 13 -27.42 3.00 -28.19
CA THR A 13 -26.89 1.66 -27.89
C THR A 13 -25.36 1.62 -27.73
N PRO A 14 -24.54 2.25 -28.60
CA PRO A 14 -23.09 2.23 -28.40
C PRO A 14 -22.65 3.03 -27.16
N PHE A 15 -23.33 4.14 -26.82
CA PHE A 15 -22.99 4.94 -25.63
C PHE A 15 -23.34 4.22 -24.32
N VAL A 16 -24.48 3.52 -24.27
CA VAL A 16 -24.85 2.70 -23.10
C VAL A 16 -23.88 1.54 -22.94
N LEU A 17 -23.48 0.88 -24.04
CA LEU A 17 -22.49 -0.20 -23.99
C LEU A 17 -21.12 0.29 -23.52
N VAL A 18 -20.64 1.44 -24.04
CA VAL A 18 -19.38 2.06 -23.60
C VAL A 18 -19.46 2.48 -22.13
N ALA A 19 -20.57 3.08 -21.67
CA ALA A 19 -20.75 3.44 -20.27
C ALA A 19 -20.78 2.21 -19.34
N LEU A 20 -21.37 1.10 -19.78
CA LEU A 20 -21.35 -0.17 -19.04
C LEU A 20 -19.96 -0.80 -19.02
N ILE A 21 -19.21 -0.77 -20.12
CA ILE A 21 -17.83 -1.30 -20.18
C ILE A 21 -16.89 -0.45 -19.31
N VAL A 22 -16.99 0.88 -19.39
CA VAL A 22 -16.23 1.79 -18.53
C VAL A 22 -16.66 1.61 -17.07
N GLY A 23 -17.96 1.56 -16.77
CA GLY A 23 -18.44 1.30 -15.42
C GLY A 23 -17.91 -0.02 -14.85
N TYR A 24 -17.99 -1.10 -15.63
CA TYR A 24 -17.52 -2.44 -15.24
C TYR A 24 -16.00 -2.48 -15.01
N ALA A 25 -15.22 -1.92 -15.94
CA ALA A 25 -13.76 -1.84 -15.83
C ALA A 25 -13.31 -0.97 -14.65
N TRP A 26 -14.11 0.01 -14.24
CA TRP A 26 -13.86 0.80 -13.03
C TRP A 26 -14.25 0.03 -11.76
N THR A 27 -15.36 -0.71 -11.74
CA THR A 27 -15.79 -1.44 -10.54
C THR A 27 -14.85 -2.56 -10.13
N GLU A 28 -14.20 -3.24 -11.08
CA GLU A 28 -13.27 -4.34 -10.74
C GLU A 28 -11.92 -3.83 -10.21
N ARG A 29 -11.51 -2.61 -10.55
CA ARG A 29 -10.21 -2.04 -10.16
C ARG A 29 -10.24 -1.19 -8.89
N LEU A 30 -11.39 -0.62 -8.53
CA LEU A 30 -11.53 0.18 -7.30
C LEU A 30 -11.09 -0.57 -6.03
N PRO A 31 -11.44 -1.87 -5.85
CA PRO A 31 -10.99 -2.66 -4.70
C PRO A 31 -9.48 -2.82 -4.57
N GLU A 32 -8.72 -2.64 -5.65
CA GLU A 32 -7.26 -2.79 -5.66
C GLU A 32 -6.54 -1.53 -5.12
N TYR A 33 -7.17 -0.36 -5.24
CA TYR A 33 -6.55 0.88 -4.79
C TYR A 33 -6.52 0.99 -3.26
N ARG A 34 -5.36 1.39 -2.74
CA ARG A 34 -5.13 1.55 -1.30
C ARG A 34 -6.13 2.48 -0.62
N TRP A 35 -6.37 3.67 -1.18
CA TRP A 35 -7.30 4.65 -0.60
C TRP A 35 -8.72 4.09 -0.44
N TYR A 36 -9.18 3.26 -1.37
CA TYR A 36 -10.49 2.62 -1.30
C TYR A 36 -10.51 1.54 -0.21
N ARG A 37 -9.45 0.72 -0.14
CA ARG A 37 -9.33 -0.32 0.89
C ARG A 37 -9.24 0.28 2.29
N ASP A 38 -8.53 1.38 2.45
CA ASP A 38 -8.45 2.12 3.70
C ASP A 38 -9.82 2.74 4.06
N LEU A 39 -10.51 3.37 3.10
CA LEU A 39 -11.86 3.93 3.30
C LEU A 39 -12.89 2.86 3.70
N MET A 40 -12.81 1.68 3.08
CA MET A 40 -13.70 0.56 3.36
C MET A 40 -13.26 -0.25 4.60
N GLY A 41 -12.18 0.17 5.28
CA GLY A 41 -11.62 -0.53 6.43
C GLY A 41 -11.29 -1.99 6.11
N MET A 42 -10.75 -2.25 4.93
CA MET A 42 -10.33 -3.58 4.47
C MET A 42 -8.89 -3.90 4.87
N THR A 43 -8.05 -2.89 5.02
CA THR A 43 -6.67 -2.98 5.51
C THR A 43 -6.65 -3.00 7.05
N PRO A 44 -5.71 -3.72 7.68
CA PRO A 44 -5.56 -3.73 9.15
C PRO A 44 -5.02 -2.43 9.77
N PHE A 45 -4.68 -1.46 8.94
CA PHE A 45 -4.07 -0.18 9.27
C PHE A 45 -4.50 0.86 8.23
N SER A 46 -4.47 2.12 8.61
CA SER A 46 -4.83 3.26 7.77
C SER A 46 -3.93 4.45 8.07
N GLU A 47 -4.08 5.52 7.29
CA GLU A 47 -3.34 6.79 7.49
C GLU A 47 -1.82 6.60 7.52
N VAL A 48 -1.32 5.63 6.76
CA VAL A 48 0.12 5.40 6.67
C VAL A 48 0.73 6.48 5.80
N SER A 49 1.73 7.15 6.35
CA SER A 49 2.54 8.14 5.66
C SER A 49 4.00 7.94 6.01
N VAL A 50 4.89 8.18 5.05
CA VAL A 50 6.33 8.28 5.28
C VAL A 50 6.61 9.73 5.63
N SER A 51 7.13 9.98 6.83
CA SER A 51 7.41 11.34 7.30
C SER A 51 8.85 11.77 7.07
N ALA A 52 9.77 10.80 6.99
CA ALA A 52 11.17 11.04 6.69
C ALA A 52 11.79 9.77 6.09
N GLN A 53 12.72 9.96 5.16
CA GLN A 53 13.63 8.91 4.70
C GLN A 53 15.01 9.47 4.39
N GLU A 54 16.05 8.72 4.77
CA GLU A 54 17.44 9.14 4.65
C GLU A 54 18.31 7.98 4.15
N ILE A 55 19.13 8.24 3.13
CA ILE A 55 20.15 7.30 2.65
C ILE A 55 21.31 7.32 3.64
N ALA A 56 21.41 6.24 4.42
CA ALA A 56 22.49 6.04 5.39
C ALA A 56 23.49 4.99 4.90
N ARG A 57 24.60 4.84 5.63
CA ARG A 57 25.61 3.83 5.33
C ARG A 57 25.02 2.43 5.49
N GLY A 58 24.69 1.79 4.36
CA GLY A 58 24.18 0.41 4.31
C GLY A 58 22.74 0.27 3.85
N GLY A 59 21.98 1.36 3.68
CA GLY A 59 20.58 1.26 3.29
C GLY A 59 19.81 2.57 3.36
N LEU A 60 18.49 2.46 3.22
CA LEU A 60 17.55 3.56 3.40
C LEU A 60 16.89 3.45 4.78
N VAL A 61 17.01 4.49 5.59
CA VAL A 61 16.28 4.62 6.85
C VAL A 61 14.93 5.25 6.55
N VAL A 62 13.84 4.63 7.00
CA VAL A 62 12.47 5.11 6.77
C VAL A 62 11.69 5.15 8.08
N GLN A 63 10.88 6.18 8.26
CA GLN A 63 9.97 6.31 9.39
C GLN A 63 8.73 7.12 8.99
N GLY A 64 7.70 7.03 9.83
CA GLY A 64 6.45 7.71 9.52
C GLY A 64 5.37 7.55 10.55
N TRP A 65 4.14 7.76 10.09
CA TRP A 65 2.93 7.69 10.89
C TRP A 65 2.00 6.62 10.35
N MET A 66 1.24 5.98 11.25
CA MET A 66 0.15 5.08 10.89
C MET A 66 -0.92 5.10 11.98
N ARG A 67 -2.14 4.70 11.65
CA ARG A 67 -3.10 4.19 12.63
C ARG A 67 -3.24 2.68 12.46
N LYS A 68 -3.12 1.94 13.56
CA LYS A 68 -3.46 0.52 13.56
C LYS A 68 -4.94 0.34 13.87
N ASP A 69 -5.68 -0.24 12.94
CA ASP A 69 -7.14 -0.36 13.08
C ASP A 69 -7.57 -1.72 13.64
N ARG A 70 -6.83 -2.80 13.35
CA ARG A 70 -7.18 -4.17 13.75
C ARG A 70 -6.05 -5.19 13.52
N CYS A 71 -6.35 -6.45 13.82
CA CYS A 71 -5.53 -7.64 13.59
C CYS A 71 -4.22 -7.70 14.38
N GLU A 72 -3.64 -8.88 14.43
CA GLU A 72 -2.32 -9.11 15.00
C GLU A 72 -1.26 -8.97 13.92
N PHE A 73 -0.17 -8.30 14.26
CA PHE A 73 1.02 -8.22 13.44
C PHE A 73 1.68 -9.61 13.36
N ASP A 74 2.09 -10.02 12.17
CA ASP A 74 2.85 -11.25 11.95
C ASP A 74 4.30 -10.94 11.55
N HIS A 75 4.52 -10.33 10.38
CA HIS A 75 5.86 -9.97 9.91
C HIS A 75 5.84 -8.86 8.86
N LEU A 76 7.03 -8.29 8.61
CA LEU A 76 7.31 -7.35 7.53
C LEU A 76 8.19 -8.01 6.47
N THR A 77 8.01 -7.59 5.23
CA THR A 77 8.89 -7.95 4.11
C THR A 77 9.21 -6.69 3.33
N ALA A 78 10.49 -6.42 3.11
CA ALA A 78 10.92 -5.29 2.29
C ALA A 78 11.41 -5.74 0.92
N TYR A 79 11.20 -4.86 -0.05
CA TYR A 79 11.70 -4.97 -1.41
C TYR A 79 12.35 -3.66 -1.82
N VAL A 80 13.41 -3.77 -2.62
CA VAL A 80 13.87 -2.68 -3.48
C VAL A 80 13.28 -2.84 -4.87
N ILE A 81 13.02 -1.71 -5.53
CA ILE A 81 12.53 -1.65 -6.90
C ILE A 81 13.72 -1.36 -7.81
N ARG A 82 13.86 -2.15 -8.87
CA ARG A 82 14.92 -1.97 -9.89
C ARG A 82 14.47 -0.99 -10.97
N ASN A 83 15.42 -0.56 -11.81
CA ASN A 83 15.16 0.26 -13.00
C ASN A 83 14.09 -0.31 -13.96
N ASP A 84 13.94 -1.64 -14.02
CA ASP A 84 12.94 -2.31 -14.85
C ASP A 84 11.56 -2.46 -14.16
N GLY A 85 11.40 -1.89 -12.96
CA GLY A 85 10.19 -1.98 -12.13
C GLY A 85 10.04 -3.30 -11.37
N SER A 86 10.97 -4.25 -11.51
CA SER A 86 10.90 -5.52 -10.79
C SER A 86 11.29 -5.36 -9.32
N ARG A 87 10.69 -6.20 -8.46
CA ARG A 87 11.02 -6.27 -7.03
C ARG A 87 12.23 -7.16 -6.79
N ALA A 88 13.12 -6.75 -5.90
CA ALA A 88 14.14 -7.59 -5.30
C ALA A 88 13.95 -7.58 -3.79
N TRP A 89 13.97 -8.76 -3.16
CA TRP A 89 13.92 -8.82 -1.70
C TRP A 89 15.10 -8.05 -1.09
N ALA A 90 14.83 -7.32 -0.01
CA ALA A 90 15.82 -6.60 0.75
C ALA A 90 15.68 -6.93 2.25
N PRO A 91 16.80 -7.14 2.98
CA PRO A 91 16.74 -7.26 4.42
C PRO A 91 16.14 -5.99 5.05
N LEU A 92 15.25 -6.16 6.02
CA LEU A 92 14.66 -5.06 6.79
C LEU A 92 15.11 -5.18 8.24
N ASP A 93 15.84 -4.19 8.73
CA ASP A 93 16.23 -4.08 10.12
C ASP A 93 15.28 -3.15 10.88
N VAL A 94 14.54 -3.73 11.82
CA VAL A 94 13.58 -3.04 12.70
C VAL A 94 14.12 -2.84 14.11
N SER A 95 15.35 -3.28 14.39
CA SER A 95 15.97 -3.13 15.70
C SER A 95 16.10 -1.68 16.19
N PRO A 96 16.28 -0.65 15.33
CA PRO A 96 16.30 0.74 15.80
C PRO A 96 14.97 1.17 16.44
N GLU A 97 13.85 0.74 15.86
CA GLU A 97 12.52 0.98 16.40
C GLU A 97 12.32 0.30 17.77
N HIS A 98 12.89 -0.88 17.98
CA HIS A 98 12.79 -1.58 19.27
C HIS A 98 13.42 -0.77 20.42
N GLY A 99 14.43 0.06 20.13
CA GLY A 99 15.01 0.99 21.10
C GLY A 99 14.04 2.08 21.57
N VAL A 100 13.00 2.38 20.78
CA VAL A 100 12.01 3.43 21.06
C VAL A 100 10.80 2.88 21.83
N TRP A 101 10.22 1.75 21.39
CA TRP A 101 8.99 1.21 21.99
C TRP A 101 8.99 -0.30 22.21
N ARG A 102 10.15 -0.95 22.18
CA ARG A 102 10.37 -2.40 22.46
C ARG A 102 9.85 -3.36 21.39
N GLY A 103 9.23 -2.87 20.32
CA GLY A 103 8.80 -3.68 19.18
C GLY A 103 7.57 -4.56 19.42
N GLY A 104 7.22 -5.37 18.42
CA GLY A 104 6.18 -6.39 18.50
C GLY A 104 4.83 -5.98 17.93
N ASN A 105 3.74 -6.53 18.49
CA ASN A 105 2.39 -6.30 18.01
C ASN A 105 1.71 -5.19 18.82
N ARG A 106 1.50 -4.01 18.22
CA ARG A 106 0.71 -2.94 18.85
C ARG A 106 -0.77 -3.32 18.91
N PRO A 107 -1.51 -2.94 19.97
CA PRO A 107 -2.95 -3.04 19.95
C PRO A 107 -3.53 -2.07 18.91
N PRO A 108 -4.75 -2.31 18.40
CA PRO A 108 -5.49 -1.30 17.67
C PRO A 108 -5.64 -0.01 18.47
N SER A 109 -5.58 1.14 17.79
CA SER A 109 -5.59 2.47 18.40
C SER A 109 -6.49 3.41 17.59
N ASP A 110 -7.16 4.33 18.28
CA ASP A 110 -7.89 5.44 17.66
C ASP A 110 -6.97 6.61 17.27
N ARG A 111 -5.69 6.56 17.69
CA ARG A 111 -4.69 7.60 17.44
C ARG A 111 -3.70 7.18 16.35
N ILE A 112 -3.17 8.19 15.67
CA ILE A 112 -2.02 8.04 14.80
C ILE A 112 -0.77 7.89 15.66
N GLU A 113 0.06 6.90 15.34
CA GLU A 113 1.29 6.57 16.03
C GLU A 113 2.48 6.58 15.07
N THR A 114 3.67 6.84 15.61
CA THR A 114 4.94 6.73 14.87
C THR A 114 5.26 5.27 14.58
N TRP A 115 5.77 4.95 13.40
CA TRP A 115 6.43 3.66 13.10
C TRP A 115 7.86 3.91 12.61
N GLY A 116 8.71 2.89 12.75
CA GLY A 116 10.13 3.04 12.48
C GLY A 116 10.88 3.75 13.63
N PRO A 117 12.14 4.12 13.40
CA PRO A 117 12.88 4.00 12.14
C PRO A 117 13.21 2.55 11.79
N TRP A 118 13.08 2.21 10.51
CA TRP A 118 13.47 0.92 9.94
C TRP A 118 14.53 1.12 8.87
N VAL A 119 15.45 0.17 8.72
CA VAL A 119 16.52 0.22 7.72
C VAL A 119 16.27 -0.83 6.66
N ILE A 120 16.00 -0.38 5.42
CA ILE A 120 15.97 -1.25 4.25
C ILE A 120 17.41 -1.37 3.76
N VAL A 121 18.03 -2.54 4.00
CA VAL A 121 19.43 -2.78 3.65
C VAL A 121 19.57 -2.85 2.13
N ARG A 122 20.47 -2.04 1.57
CA ARG A 122 20.71 -2.01 0.12
C ARG A 122 21.42 -3.29 -0.32
N PRO A 123 20.85 -4.08 -1.25
CA PRO A 123 21.58 -5.21 -1.84
C PRO A 123 22.80 -4.72 -2.63
N GLU A 124 23.97 -5.32 -2.43
CA GLU A 124 25.24 -4.83 -3.02
C GLU A 124 25.25 -4.77 -4.56
N THR A 125 24.44 -5.61 -5.21
CA THR A 125 24.41 -5.78 -6.68
C THR A 125 23.29 -5.01 -7.36
N ILE A 126 22.49 -4.24 -6.60
CA ILE A 126 21.30 -3.56 -7.10
C ILE A 126 21.41 -2.08 -6.78
N GLU A 127 21.30 -1.25 -7.81
CA GLU A 127 21.03 0.18 -7.64
C GLU A 127 19.50 0.38 -7.63
N PRO A 128 18.90 0.63 -6.46
CA PRO A 128 17.45 0.74 -6.34
C PRO A 128 16.95 2.10 -6.84
N THR A 129 15.77 2.11 -7.48
CA THR A 129 15.03 3.34 -7.83
C THR A 129 13.92 3.64 -6.84
N GLY A 130 13.45 2.63 -6.12
CA GLY A 130 12.38 2.75 -5.15
C GLY A 130 12.43 1.62 -4.13
N TRP A 131 11.46 1.65 -3.23
CA TRP A 131 11.32 0.66 -2.17
C TRP A 131 9.85 0.39 -1.85
N GLU A 132 9.59 -0.78 -1.29
CA GLU A 132 8.27 -1.17 -0.80
C GLU A 132 8.40 -2.05 0.43
N ILE A 133 7.59 -1.78 1.44
CA ILE A 133 7.42 -2.62 2.62
C ILE A 133 6.02 -3.20 2.59
N LEU A 134 5.93 -4.52 2.65
CA LEU A 134 4.68 -5.25 2.88
C LEU A 134 4.60 -5.63 4.36
N VAL A 135 3.38 -5.62 4.88
CA VAL A 135 3.07 -6.13 6.22
C VAL A 135 2.05 -7.26 6.12
N THR A 136 2.34 -8.34 6.82
CA THR A 136 1.42 -9.45 7.00
C THR A 136 0.79 -9.38 8.38
N HIS A 137 -0.52 -9.57 8.43
CA HIS A 137 -1.32 -9.66 9.64
C HIS A 137 -2.04 -10.99 9.72
N THR A 138 -2.35 -11.42 10.93
CA THR A 138 -3.12 -12.62 11.27
C THR A 138 -4.30 -12.27 12.19
N ASN A 139 -5.19 -13.24 12.44
CA ASN A 139 -6.35 -13.10 13.33
C ASN A 139 -7.26 -11.91 12.97
N CYS A 140 -7.46 -11.67 11.67
CA CYS A 140 -8.28 -10.56 11.19
C CYS A 140 -9.79 -10.83 11.33
N PRO A 141 -10.55 -10.04 12.12
CA PRO A 141 -11.96 -10.32 12.43
C PRO A 141 -12.91 -10.30 11.22
N ARG A 142 -12.58 -9.51 10.19
CA ARG A 142 -13.44 -9.32 9.00
C ARG A 142 -12.95 -10.09 7.78
N GLY A 143 -11.98 -10.98 7.95
CA GLY A 143 -11.48 -11.86 6.90
C GLY A 143 -10.71 -11.14 5.77
N PRO A 144 -9.86 -11.87 5.01
CA PRO A 144 -9.36 -13.21 5.33
C PRO A 144 -8.53 -13.19 6.62
N ALA A 145 -8.42 -14.33 7.31
CA ALA A 145 -7.78 -14.44 8.63
C ALA A 145 -6.30 -14.01 8.60
N ARG A 146 -5.64 -14.19 7.45
CA ARG A 146 -4.30 -13.71 7.15
C ARG A 146 -4.35 -12.76 5.96
N GLN A 147 -3.67 -11.62 6.05
CA GLN A 147 -3.66 -10.60 5.00
C GLN A 147 -2.26 -10.01 4.85
N THR A 148 -1.78 -9.90 3.61
CA THR A 148 -0.54 -9.20 3.29
C THR A 148 -0.87 -7.99 2.43
N ASN A 149 -0.39 -6.82 2.85
CA ASN A 149 -0.72 -5.53 2.23
C ASN A 149 0.52 -4.67 2.11
N THR A 150 0.58 -3.83 1.08
CA THR A 150 1.58 -2.76 1.01
C THR A 150 1.38 -1.81 2.19
N PHE A 151 2.40 -1.76 3.05
CA PHE A 151 2.44 -0.89 4.21
C PHE A 151 2.93 0.50 3.81
N ALA A 152 4.09 0.59 3.18
CA ALA A 152 4.66 1.84 2.71
C ALA A 152 5.52 1.60 1.47
N ALA A 153 5.67 2.63 0.63
CA ALA A 153 6.52 2.60 -0.56
C ALA A 153 6.95 4.02 -0.88
N GLY A 154 8.06 4.15 -1.60
CA GLY A 154 8.61 5.45 -2.01
C GLY A 154 9.77 5.31 -2.97
N ASP A 155 10.25 6.45 -3.46
CA ASP A 155 11.46 6.52 -4.28
C ASP A 155 12.70 6.32 -3.38
N TRP A 156 13.78 5.78 -3.95
CA TRP A 156 15.04 5.61 -3.23
C TRP A 156 15.85 6.91 -3.26
N GLN A 157 15.49 7.85 -2.39
CA GLN A 157 16.13 9.17 -2.27
C GLN A 157 15.93 9.75 -0.87
N ASP A 158 16.60 10.84 -0.53
CA ASP A 158 16.34 11.55 0.73
C ASP A 158 15.01 12.33 0.67
N GLN A 159 14.29 12.39 1.79
CA GLN A 159 13.04 13.16 1.95
C GLN A 159 12.80 13.58 3.40
#